data_AF-A0A0A1CN69-F1
#
_entry.id   AF-A0A0A1CN69-F1
#
_cell.length_a   1.000
_cell.length_b   1.000
_cell.length_c   1.000
_cell.angle_alpha   90.00
_cell.angle_beta   90.00
_cell.angle_gamma   90.00
#
_symmetry.space_group_name_H-M   'P 1'
#
loop_
_entity.id
_entity.type
_entity.pdbx_description
1 polymer ?
#
loop_
_entity_poly.entity_id
_entity_poly.type
_entity_poly.pdbx_seq_one_letter_code
_entity_poly.pdbx_strand_id
1 'polypeptide(L)'
;NIGLINSLSTFARINEYGFIEAPYRWVDPKTGKVTEQISYLTADEEYNYVVAQANAKLNEDNTFAEESVIVRYNKQSDNILTMPIERVDYMDVSPKQVVSVATALIPFLENDDSNRALMGTNMQR
;
A
#
# COMPACT_ATOMS: atom_id res chain seq x y z
N ASN A 1 -25.68 -4.26 8.71
CA ASN A 1 -24.63 -4.90 7.89
C ASN A 1 -23.29 -4.16 7.93
N ILE A 2 -23.03 -3.31 8.94
CA ILE A 2 -21.72 -2.65 9.10
C ILE A 2 -20.65 -3.71 9.36
N GLY A 3 -19.55 -3.67 8.61
CA GLY A 3 -18.47 -4.66 8.67
C GLY A 3 -18.76 -6.02 8.02
N LEU A 4 -20.02 -6.30 7.64
CA LEU A 4 -20.41 -7.54 6.95
C LEU A 4 -20.40 -7.40 5.42
N ILE A 5 -20.61 -6.17 4.93
CA ILE A 5 -20.55 -5.84 3.50
C ILE A 5 -19.39 -4.88 3.29
N ASN A 6 -18.37 -5.36 2.57
CA ASN A 6 -17.17 -4.59 2.27
C ASN A 6 -17.09 -4.33 0.75
N SER A 7 -16.26 -3.37 0.37
CA SER A 7 -15.96 -3.05 -1.03
C SER A 7 -14.48 -3.28 -1.29
N LEU A 8 -14.17 -3.82 -2.47
CA LEU A 8 -12.79 -4.09 -2.85
C LEU A 8 -12.00 -2.79 -3.04
N SER A 9 -10.73 -2.79 -2.66
CA SER A 9 -9.82 -1.65 -2.86
C SER A 9 -9.50 -1.43 -4.34
N THR A 10 -9.11 -0.21 -4.70
CA THR A 10 -8.99 0.26 -6.09
C THR A 10 -8.11 -0.61 -6.98
N PHE A 11 -7.01 -1.15 -6.47
CA PHE A 11 -6.06 -1.98 -7.25
C PHE A 11 -6.06 -3.46 -6.86
N ALA A 12 -6.93 -3.87 -5.94
CA ALA A 12 -6.95 -5.25 -5.50
C ALA A 12 -7.57 -6.16 -6.58
N ARG A 13 -7.05 -7.38 -6.69
CA ARG A 13 -7.58 -8.42 -7.60
C ARG A 13 -7.80 -9.72 -6.85
N ILE A 14 -8.57 -10.63 -7.44
CA ILE A 14 -8.80 -11.97 -6.90
C ILE A 14 -8.02 -12.95 -7.77
N ASN A 15 -7.23 -13.83 -7.14
CA ASN A 15 -6.50 -14.87 -7.85
C ASN A 15 -7.36 -16.12 -8.11
N GLU A 16 -6.80 -17.10 -8.83
CA GLU A 16 -7.54 -18.33 -9.22
C GLU A 16 -8.02 -19.16 -8.02
N TYR A 17 -7.41 -18.98 -6.86
CA TYR A 17 -7.76 -19.66 -5.62
C TYR A 17 -8.76 -18.87 -4.76
N GLY A 18 -9.16 -17.68 -5.19
CA GLY A 18 -10.11 -16.83 -4.47
C GLY A 18 -9.49 -15.90 -3.44
N PHE A 19 -8.16 -15.80 -3.35
CA PHE A 19 -7.50 -14.86 -2.43
C PHE A 19 -7.41 -13.47 -3.04
N ILE A 20 -7.49 -12.46 -2.18
CA ILE A 20 -7.29 -11.06 -2.56
C ILE A 20 -5.79 -10.79 -2.62
N GLU A 21 -5.34 -10.21 -3.72
CA GLU A 21 -3.98 -9.76 -3.94
C GLU A 21 -3.92 -8.25 -4.15
N ALA A 22 -2.83 -7.64 -3.70
CA ALA A 22 -2.54 -6.23 -3.92
C ALA A 22 -1.21 -6.06 -4.68
N PRO A 23 -1.08 -5.04 -5.55
CA PRO A 23 0.14 -4.83 -6.31
C PRO A 23 1.20 -4.06 -5.51
N TYR A 24 2.45 -4.42 -5.70
CA TYR A 24 3.62 -3.77 -5.11
C TYR A 24 4.74 -3.61 -6.15
N ARG A 25 5.50 -2.53 -6.07
CA ARG A 25 6.72 -2.34 -6.86
C ARG A 25 7.87 -3.08 -6.20
N TRP A 26 8.60 -3.87 -6.98
CA TRP A 26 9.79 -4.58 -6.50
C TRP A 26 10.95 -3.60 -6.28
N VAL A 27 11.64 -3.71 -5.14
CA VAL A 27 12.89 -3.01 -4.87
C VAL A 27 14.05 -3.97 -5.12
N ASP A 28 14.95 -3.62 -6.04
CA ASP A 28 16.09 -4.48 -6.37
C ASP A 28 17.09 -4.50 -5.19
N PRO A 29 17.31 -5.66 -4.54
CA PRO A 29 18.19 -5.76 -3.36
C PRO A 29 19.67 -5.49 -3.68
N LYS A 30 20.07 -5.57 -4.95
CA LYS A 30 21.46 -5.29 -5.36
C LYS A 30 21.72 -3.80 -5.58
N THR A 31 20.73 -3.08 -6.10
CA THR A 31 20.88 -1.68 -6.51
C THR A 31 20.15 -0.69 -5.61
N GLY A 32 19.24 -1.16 -4.74
CA GLY A 32 18.37 -0.33 -3.93
C GLY A 32 17.37 0.50 -4.74
N LYS A 33 17.18 0.16 -6.02
CA LYS A 33 16.30 0.89 -6.93
C LYS A 33 14.90 0.31 -6.89
N VAL A 34 13.91 1.19 -6.81
CA VAL A 34 12.51 0.84 -7.00
C VAL A 34 12.28 0.62 -8.50
N THR A 35 11.85 -0.58 -8.85
CA THR A 35 11.66 -0.97 -10.25
C THR A 35 10.21 -0.70 -10.71
N GLU A 36 10.00 -0.73 -12.02
CA GLU A 36 8.67 -0.73 -12.64
C GLU A 36 8.00 -2.10 -12.63
N GLN A 37 8.68 -3.13 -12.10
CA GLN A 37 8.12 -4.46 -12.00
C GLN A 37 7.10 -4.51 -10.86
N ILE A 38 5.84 -4.75 -11.23
CA ILE A 38 4.73 -4.90 -10.30
C ILE A 38 4.53 -6.39 -10.00
N SER A 39 4.61 -6.75 -8.72
CA SER A 39 4.26 -8.07 -8.21
C SER A 39 2.99 -7.97 -7.40
N TYR A 40 2.05 -8.88 -7.65
CA TYR A 40 0.85 -8.99 -6.85
C TYR A 40 1.09 -10.01 -5.77
N LEU A 41 0.85 -9.61 -4.53
CA LEU A 41 1.09 -10.43 -3.35
C LEU A 41 -0.24 -10.68 -2.64
N THR A 42 -0.41 -11.91 -2.17
CA THR A 42 -1.43 -12.28 -1.19
C THR A 42 -1.03 -11.78 0.20
N ALA A 43 -1.98 -11.77 1.14
CA ALA A 43 -1.72 -11.35 2.52
C ALA A 43 -0.62 -12.18 3.22
N ASP A 44 -0.57 -13.49 2.95
CA ASP A 44 0.43 -14.39 3.53
C ASP A 44 1.84 -14.16 2.94
N GLU A 45 1.92 -13.79 1.66
CA GLU A 45 3.17 -13.44 1.01
C GLU A 45 3.69 -12.08 1.52
N GLU A 46 2.83 -11.04 1.53
CA GLU A 46 3.18 -9.70 2.05
C GLU A 46 3.73 -9.78 3.48
N TYR A 47 3.19 -10.68 4.31
CA TYR A 47 3.63 -10.89 5.69
C TYR A 47 5.14 -11.17 5.83
N ASN A 48 5.79 -11.68 4.78
CA ASN A 48 7.20 -12.02 4.80
C ASN A 48 8.14 -10.89 4.40
N TYR A 49 7.61 -9.79 3.86
CA TYR A 49 8.39 -8.72 3.26
C TYR A 49 8.24 -7.38 3.99
N VAL A 50 9.22 -6.51 3.79
CA VAL A 50 9.21 -5.13 4.28
C VAL A 50 8.73 -4.22 3.15
N VAL A 51 7.61 -3.54 3.36
CA VAL A 51 6.95 -2.72 2.33
C VAL A 51 7.08 -1.22 2.67
N ALA A 52 7.73 -0.44 1.82
CA ALA A 52 7.78 1.02 1.91
C ALA A 52 6.49 1.68 1.42
N GLN A 53 6.17 2.84 2.00
CA GLN A 53 5.00 3.63 1.59
C GLN A 53 5.19 4.28 0.22
N ALA A 54 4.09 4.47 -0.52
CA ALA A 54 4.10 5.08 -1.86
C ALA A 54 4.56 6.56 -1.88
N ASN A 55 4.52 7.24 -0.73
CA ASN A 55 4.94 8.65 -0.57
C ASN A 55 6.43 8.81 -0.22
N ALA A 56 7.19 7.71 -0.10
CA ALA A 56 8.63 7.78 0.13
C ALA A 56 9.30 8.53 -1.03
N LYS A 57 10.20 9.47 -0.69
CA LYS A 57 10.89 10.30 -1.69
C LYS A 57 11.91 9.47 -2.46
N LEU A 58 11.84 9.51 -3.77
CA LEU A 58 12.78 8.88 -4.68
C LEU A 58 13.61 9.93 -5.44
N ASN A 59 14.85 9.58 -5.76
CA ASN A 59 15.70 10.33 -6.69
C ASN A 59 15.29 10.05 -8.14
N GLU A 60 15.83 10.82 -9.09
CA GLU A 60 15.59 10.63 -10.54
C GLU A 60 15.96 9.22 -11.03
N ASP A 61 16.93 8.58 -10.36
CA ASP A 61 17.39 7.21 -10.64
C ASP A 61 16.51 6.11 -10.02
N ASN A 62 15.36 6.46 -9.44
CA ASN A 62 14.44 5.59 -8.68
C ASN A 62 15.07 4.95 -7.41
N THR A 63 16.15 5.50 -6.87
CA THR A 63 16.64 5.14 -5.53
C THR A 63 15.92 5.94 -4.46
N PHE A 64 15.89 5.48 -3.22
CA PHE A 64 15.40 6.28 -2.10
C PHE A 64 16.29 7.52 -1.87
N ALA A 65 15.66 8.65 -1.55
CA ALA A 65 16.36 9.92 -1.26
C ALA A 65 16.86 10.02 0.18
N GLU A 66 16.28 9.23 1.09
CA GLU A 66 16.58 9.20 2.52
C GLU A 66 17.26 7.88 2.89
N GLU A 67 18.12 7.87 3.92
CA GLU A 67 18.84 6.65 4.36
C GLU A 67 17.92 5.63 5.07
N SER A 68 16.80 6.10 5.60
CA SER A 68 15.79 5.28 6.24
C SER A 68 14.40 5.75 5.85
N VAL A 69 13.48 4.80 5.74
CA VAL A 69 12.11 5.06 5.28
C VAL A 69 11.11 4.39 6.21
N ILE A 70 9.89 4.95 6.25
CA ILE A 70 8.77 4.36 6.97
C ILE A 70 8.26 3.16 6.17
N VAL A 71 8.23 2.01 6.83
CA VAL A 71 7.86 0.73 6.25
C VAL A 71 6.78 0.05 7.07
N ARG A 72 6.02 -0.80 6.40
CA ARG A 72 5.10 -1.77 7.01
C ARG A 72 5.81 -3.12 7.10
N TYR A 73 5.91 -3.67 8.31
CA TYR A 73 6.49 -4.99 8.55
C TYR A 73 5.70 -5.75 9.63
N ASN A 74 4.91 -6.72 9.18
CA ASN A 74 3.89 -7.39 10.02
C ASN A 74 4.45 -8.44 11.00
N LYS A 75 5.76 -8.70 11.00
CA LYS A 75 6.43 -9.66 11.89
C LYS A 75 6.89 -9.06 13.21
N GLN A 76 6.86 -7.75 13.36
CA GLN A 76 7.29 -7.05 14.58
C GLN A 76 6.09 -6.48 15.32
N SER A 77 6.18 -6.35 16.66
CA SER A 77 5.07 -5.88 17.50
C SER A 77 4.52 -4.51 17.11
N ASP A 78 5.35 -3.69 16.46
CA ASP A 78 4.95 -2.43 15.85
C ASP A 78 4.95 -2.64 14.32
N ASN A 79 3.77 -2.59 13.71
CA ASN A 79 3.59 -2.88 12.28
C ASN A 79 4.14 -1.77 11.38
N ILE A 80 4.39 -0.58 11.94
CA ILE A 80 4.94 0.59 11.24
C ILE A 80 6.28 0.93 11.88
N LEU A 81 7.34 0.83 11.10
CA LEU A 81 8.71 1.03 11.59
C LEU A 81 9.47 1.96 10.65
N THR A 82 10.52 2.58 11.16
CA THR A 82 11.54 3.20 10.32
C THR A 82 12.68 2.20 10.15
N MET A 83 12.97 1.82 8.91
CA MET A 83 14.04 0.86 8.59
C MET A 83 15.01 1.43 7.56
N PRO A 84 16.28 0.99 7.59
CA PRO A 84 17.25 1.30 6.54
C PRO A 84 16.77 0.82 5.17
N ILE A 85 17.10 1.55 4.11
CA ILE A 85 16.65 1.26 2.74
C ILE A 85 17.09 -0.12 2.24
N GLU A 86 18.19 -0.67 2.78
CA GLU A 86 18.71 -1.98 2.39
C GLU A 86 17.83 -3.14 2.85
N ARG A 87 16.89 -2.88 3.77
CA ARG A 87 15.93 -3.88 4.25
C ARG A 87 14.58 -3.81 3.56
N VAL A 88 14.38 -2.89 2.62
CA VAL A 88 13.10 -2.73 1.92
C VAL A 88 13.05 -3.69 0.74
N ASP A 89 12.01 -4.53 0.69
CA ASP A 89 11.79 -5.50 -0.38
C ASP A 89 10.84 -4.96 -1.45
N TYR A 90 9.80 -4.24 -1.02
CA TYR A 90 8.72 -3.75 -1.87
C TYR A 90 8.33 -2.31 -1.53
N MET A 91 7.61 -1.66 -2.44
CA MET A 91 7.01 -0.34 -2.25
C MET A 91 5.55 -0.35 -2.73
N ASP A 92 4.65 0.31 -1.99
CA ASP A 92 3.25 0.50 -2.41
C ASP A 92 3.21 1.23 -3.77
N VAL A 93 2.24 0.90 -4.63
CA VAL A 93 2.13 1.48 -5.99
C VAL A 93 1.53 2.88 -5.94
N SER A 94 0.58 3.13 -5.04
CA SER A 94 -0.13 4.40 -4.95
C SER A 94 -0.72 4.61 -3.56
N PRO A 95 -0.79 5.85 -3.05
CA PRO A 95 -1.54 6.16 -1.83
C PRO A 95 -3.03 5.77 -1.91
N LYS A 96 -3.60 5.69 -3.13
CA LYS A 96 -5.00 5.30 -3.34
C LYS A 96 -5.23 3.78 -3.26
N GLN A 97 -4.19 2.98 -3.08
CA GLN A 97 -4.27 1.52 -3.02
C GLN A 97 -5.08 1.00 -1.83
N VAL A 98 -5.17 1.79 -0.76
CA VAL A 98 -5.88 1.41 0.47
C VAL A 98 -7.38 1.73 0.44
N VAL A 99 -7.86 2.53 -0.52
CA VAL A 99 -9.25 2.98 -0.58
C VAL A 99 -10.04 2.32 -1.71
N SER A 100 -11.36 2.24 -1.54
CA SER A 100 -12.28 1.79 -2.58
C SER A 100 -12.45 2.83 -3.69
N VAL A 101 -12.99 2.44 -4.84
CA VAL A 101 -13.25 3.35 -5.97
C VAL A 101 -14.11 4.55 -5.54
N ALA A 102 -15.21 4.30 -4.81
CA ALA A 102 -16.11 5.36 -4.36
C ALA A 102 -15.43 6.31 -3.37
N THR A 103 -14.62 5.77 -2.46
CA THR A 103 -13.86 6.57 -1.49
C THR A 103 -12.77 7.40 -2.17
N ALA A 104 -12.14 6.88 -3.23
CA ALA A 104 -11.13 7.58 -4.01
C ALA A 104 -11.65 8.79 -4.80
N LEU A 105 -12.97 8.92 -4.94
CA LEU A 105 -13.63 10.07 -5.60
C LEU A 105 -13.88 11.24 -4.64
N ILE A 106 -13.67 11.07 -3.33
CA ILE A 106 -13.78 12.16 -2.36
C ILE A 106 -12.50 13.02 -2.46
N PRO A 107 -12.60 14.30 -2.88
CA PRO A 107 -11.45 15.19 -2.91
C PRO A 107 -11.01 15.53 -1.48
N PHE A 108 -9.70 15.68 -1.27
CA PHE A 108 -9.12 16.06 0.03
C PHE A 108 -9.48 15.12 1.19
N LEU A 109 -9.67 13.82 0.88
CA LEU A 109 -10.06 12.78 1.83
C LEU A 109 -9.18 12.75 3.08
N GLU A 110 -7.89 13.05 2.94
CA GLU A 110 -6.91 13.13 4.03
C GLU A 110 -7.22 14.20 5.09
N ASN A 111 -8.12 15.15 4.78
CA ASN A 111 -8.55 16.21 5.69
C ASN A 111 -9.91 15.93 6.35
N ASP A 112 -10.61 14.87 5.93
CA ASP A 112 -11.90 14.47 6.50
C ASP A 112 -11.72 13.31 7.49
N ASP A 113 -12.56 13.27 8.54
CA ASP A 113 -12.56 12.15 9.47
C ASP A 113 -13.19 10.89 8.85
N SER A 114 -12.84 9.72 9.39
CA SER A 114 -13.27 8.44 8.83
C SER A 114 -14.80 8.24 8.83
N ASN A 115 -15.54 8.82 9.78
CA ASN A 115 -17.01 8.69 9.81
C ASN A 115 -17.64 9.54 8.71
N ARG A 116 -17.15 10.78 8.51
CA ARG A 116 -17.60 11.64 7.42
C ARG A 116 -17.25 11.06 6.05
N ALA A 117 -16.04 10.52 5.91
CA ALA A 117 -15.61 9.82 4.68
C ALA A 117 -16.51 8.60 4.37
N LEU A 118 -16.88 7.82 5.39
CA LEU A 118 -17.79 6.68 5.26
C LEU A 118 -19.19 7.12 4.82
N MET A 119 -19.73 8.17 5.45
CA MET A 119 -21.03 8.72 5.06
C MET A 119 -20.99 9.27 3.63
N GLY A 120 -19.96 10.04 3.29
CA GLY A 120 -19.77 10.61 1.95
C GLY A 120 -19.66 9.53 0.87
N THR A 121 -18.90 8.46 1.13
CA THR A 121 -18.79 7.32 0.21
C THR A 121 -20.14 6.66 -0.04
N ASN A 122 -20.95 6.48 1.00
CA ASN A 122 -22.26 5.83 0.89
C ASN A 122 -23.33 6.71 0.24
N MET A 123 -23.24 8.04 0.41
CA MET A 123 -24.17 9.00 -0.21
C MET A 123 -23.95 9.20 -1.71
N GLN A 124 -22.77 8.83 -2.24
CA GLN A 124 -22.46 8.90 -3.68
C GLN A 124 -23.02 7.71 -4.49
N ARG A 125 -23.48 6.65 -3.81
CA ARG A 125 -24.06 5.45 -4.43
C ARG A 125 -25.55 5.62 -4.67
#